data_AF-A0A9X3WWI2-F1
#
_entry.id   AF-A0A9X3WWI2-F1
#
_cell.length_a   1.000
_cell.length_b   1.000
_cell.length_c   1.000
_cell.angle_alpha   90.00
_cell.angle_beta   90.00
_cell.angle_gamma   90.00
#
_symmetry.space_group_name_H-M   'P 1'
#
loop_
_entity.id
_entity.type
_entity.pdbx_description
1 polymer ?
#
loop_
_entity_poly.entity_id
_entity_poly.type
_entity_poly.pdbx_seq_one_letter_code
_entity_poly.pdbx_strand_id
1 'polypeptide(L)'
;MTTLRRVGFLGDVHAEDERLARAIDVLEAEGAEALACVGDIVDGKGDLERVVDLLREHRVVTVRGNHERWFLANDMRDLPDAHGRDRVSEPARTHLASLPTMVEIPTIAGSILLCHGLGEDDMAGVSPWDPDTWLRHDPSLKRLLRTTSMRFVLNGHTHRRLVRPIEDRLFVNAGTLYRDHDPSFGLLDLEASVVRTWLFDPDLSVREIAPTPFDLAEPPPTPKRRPA
;
A
#
# COMPACT_ATOMS: atom_id res chain seq x y z
N MET A 1 -6.33 20.65 10.07
CA MET A 1 -5.93 19.46 9.30
C MET A 1 -7.13 19.09 8.45
N THR A 2 -7.00 19.14 7.13
CA THR A 2 -8.03 18.65 6.22
C THR A 2 -8.03 17.13 6.30
N THR A 3 -9.12 16.54 6.78
CA THR A 3 -9.31 15.09 6.82
C THR A 3 -9.65 14.60 5.41
N LEU A 4 -8.92 13.58 4.95
CA LEU A 4 -9.07 13.02 3.60
C LEU A 4 -10.35 12.19 3.47
N ARG A 5 -10.99 12.25 2.29
CA ARG A 5 -12.18 11.53 1.85
C ARG A 5 -11.86 10.41 0.88
N ARG A 6 -10.89 10.67 0.00
CA ARG A 6 -10.51 9.76 -1.08
C ARG A 6 -9.01 9.59 -1.09
N VAL A 7 -8.55 8.37 -0.82
CA VAL A 7 -7.13 8.03 -0.81
C VAL A 7 -6.87 7.00 -1.91
N GLY A 8 -6.12 7.40 -2.93
CA GLY A 8 -5.65 6.50 -3.96
C GLY A 8 -4.53 5.63 -3.41
N PHE A 9 -4.48 4.36 -3.80
CA PHE A 9 -3.49 3.41 -3.32
C PHE A 9 -2.94 2.53 -4.43
N LEU A 10 -1.67 2.20 -4.31
CA LEU A 10 -0.90 1.34 -5.20
C LEU A 10 0.30 0.76 -4.43
N GLY A 11 1.08 -0.12 -5.05
CA GLY A 11 2.34 -0.60 -4.50
C GLY A 11 2.70 -1.96 -5.05
N ASP A 12 3.67 -2.62 -4.41
CA ASP A 12 4.39 -3.76 -4.98
C ASP A 12 4.76 -3.41 -6.43
N VAL A 13 5.46 -2.28 -6.55
CA VAL A 13 5.69 -1.53 -7.79
C VAL A 13 6.68 -2.26 -8.69
N HIS A 14 7.73 -2.86 -8.14
CA HIS A 14 8.73 -3.63 -8.88
C HIS A 14 9.27 -2.90 -10.12
N ALA A 15 9.67 -1.63 -9.93
CA ALA A 15 10.15 -0.74 -10.96
C ALA A 15 9.21 -0.56 -12.18
N GLU A 16 7.91 -0.87 -12.06
CA GLU A 16 6.93 -0.75 -13.15
C GLU A 16 6.49 0.72 -13.38
N ASP A 17 7.40 1.53 -13.90
CA ASP A 17 7.25 2.97 -14.10
C ASP A 17 6.06 3.37 -14.99
N GLU A 18 5.81 2.64 -16.08
CA GLU A 18 4.68 2.91 -16.97
C GLU A 18 3.32 2.65 -16.29
N ARG A 19 3.22 1.56 -15.51
CA ARG A 19 2.01 1.25 -14.74
C ARG A 19 1.81 2.22 -13.59
N LEU A 20 2.90 2.61 -12.91
CA LEU A 20 2.84 3.61 -11.85
C LEU A 20 2.31 4.94 -12.38
N ALA A 21 2.89 5.46 -13.47
CA ALA A 21 2.44 6.70 -14.09
C ALA A 21 0.94 6.62 -14.46
N ARG A 22 0.54 5.52 -15.11
CA ARG A 22 -0.85 5.31 -15.51
C ARG A 22 -1.82 5.21 -14.33
N ALA A 23 -1.43 4.54 -13.25
CA ALA A 23 -2.23 4.43 -12.04
C ALA A 23 -2.41 5.79 -11.36
N ILE A 24 -1.34 6.58 -11.27
CA ILE A 24 -1.37 7.94 -10.73
C ILE A 24 -2.35 8.81 -11.52
N ASP A 25 -2.24 8.85 -12.86
CA ASP A 25 -3.12 9.63 -13.73
C ASP A 25 -4.60 9.30 -13.51
N VAL A 26 -4.91 8.00 -13.40
CA VAL A 26 -6.29 7.54 -13.18
C VAL A 26 -6.77 7.94 -11.79
N LEU A 27 -5.97 7.74 -10.74
CA LEU A 27 -6.36 8.08 -9.37
C LEU A 27 -6.59 9.59 -9.19
N GLU A 28 -5.74 10.43 -9.78
CA GLU A 28 -5.92 11.88 -9.77
C GLU A 28 -7.19 12.29 -10.54
N ALA A 29 -7.44 11.70 -11.70
CA ALA A 29 -8.67 11.95 -12.49
C ALA A 29 -9.95 11.51 -11.74
N GLU A 30 -9.87 10.46 -10.93
CA GLU A 30 -10.96 9.94 -10.09
C GLU A 30 -11.09 10.70 -8.75
N GLY A 31 -10.32 11.77 -8.56
CA GLY A 31 -10.44 12.69 -7.43
C GLY A 31 -9.80 12.19 -6.14
N ALA A 32 -8.72 11.41 -6.22
CA ALA A 32 -7.87 11.13 -5.07
C ALA A 32 -7.32 12.44 -4.49
N GLU A 33 -7.53 12.65 -3.18
CA GLU A 33 -7.00 13.83 -2.46
C GLU A 33 -5.56 13.58 -1.97
N ALA A 34 -5.16 12.32 -1.89
CA ALA A 34 -3.81 11.85 -1.59
C ALA A 34 -3.57 10.49 -2.24
N LEU A 35 -2.29 10.19 -2.49
CA LEU A 35 -1.82 8.91 -3.03
C LEU A 35 -0.95 8.20 -2.01
N ALA A 36 -1.13 6.89 -1.86
CA ALA A 36 -0.41 6.04 -0.93
C ALA A 36 0.24 4.85 -1.66
N CYS A 37 1.52 4.61 -1.40
CA CYS A 37 2.28 3.48 -1.95
C CYS A 37 2.71 2.53 -0.82
N VAL A 38 2.36 1.25 -0.93
CA VAL A 38 2.66 0.21 0.07
C VAL A 38 4.09 -0.36 -0.04
N GLY A 39 4.94 0.18 -0.92
CA GLY A 39 6.35 -0.19 -1.02
C GLY A 39 6.63 -1.23 -2.10
N ASP A 40 7.77 -1.92 -1.97
CA ASP A 40 8.35 -2.84 -2.95
C ASP A 40 8.51 -2.15 -4.32
N ILE A 41 9.28 -1.07 -4.27
CA ILE A 41 9.61 -0.15 -5.35
C ILE A 41 10.70 -0.73 -6.25
N VAL A 42 11.69 -1.37 -5.65
CA VAL A 42 12.85 -1.94 -6.34
C VAL A 42 12.57 -3.35 -6.88
N ASP A 43 13.58 -3.93 -7.54
CA ASP A 43 13.59 -5.33 -8.01
C ASP A 43 12.51 -5.65 -9.04
N GLY A 44 12.74 -5.22 -10.28
CA GLY A 44 11.86 -5.51 -11.41
C GLY A 44 12.43 -4.97 -12.73
N LYS A 45 11.65 -5.04 -13.80
CA LYS A 45 12.15 -4.91 -15.18
C LYS A 45 12.07 -3.50 -15.77
N GLY A 46 11.35 -2.59 -15.13
CA GLY A 46 11.16 -1.22 -15.64
C GLY A 46 12.21 -0.23 -15.12
N ASP A 47 11.87 1.05 -15.14
CA ASP A 47 12.78 2.14 -14.78
C ASP A 47 12.60 2.59 -13.31
N LEU A 48 13.49 2.10 -12.45
CA LEU A 48 13.50 2.45 -11.01
C LEU A 48 13.74 3.96 -10.76
N GLU A 49 14.57 4.62 -11.57
CA GLU A 49 14.86 6.04 -11.37
C GLU A 49 13.60 6.86 -11.66
N ARG A 50 12.92 6.54 -12.77
CA ARG A 50 11.64 7.15 -13.11
C ARG A 50 10.57 6.86 -12.07
N VAL A 51 10.53 5.65 -11.50
CA VAL A 51 9.61 5.35 -10.40
C VAL A 51 9.84 6.27 -9.21
N VAL A 52 11.09 6.46 -8.79
CA VAL A 52 11.43 7.37 -7.69
C VAL A 52 11.03 8.81 -8.02
N ASP A 53 11.26 9.26 -9.25
CA ASP A 53 10.88 10.60 -9.70
C ASP A 53 9.36 10.79 -9.67
N LEU A 54 8.57 9.83 -10.19
CA LEU A 54 7.10 9.86 -10.16
C LEU A 54 6.55 9.92 -8.73
N LEU A 55 7.06 9.07 -7.82
CA LEU A 55 6.63 9.06 -6.42
C LEU A 55 6.90 10.42 -5.75
N ARG A 56 8.01 11.08 -6.08
CA ARG A 56 8.37 12.40 -5.54
C ARG A 56 7.55 13.53 -6.16
N GLU A 57 7.40 13.55 -7.48
CA GLU A 57 6.67 14.57 -8.23
C GLU A 57 5.21 14.65 -7.78
N HIS A 58 4.56 13.49 -7.68
CA HIS A 58 3.15 13.38 -7.25
C HIS A 58 2.97 13.32 -5.73
N ARG A 59 4.04 13.49 -4.96
CA ARG A 59 4.04 13.50 -3.48
C ARG A 59 3.33 12.27 -2.88
N VAL A 60 3.59 11.09 -3.45
CA VAL A 60 2.98 9.83 -3.03
C VAL A 60 3.50 9.46 -1.64
N VAL A 61 2.60 9.31 -0.67
CA VAL A 61 2.94 8.86 0.69
C VAL A 61 3.36 7.40 0.62
N THR A 62 4.66 7.14 0.79
CA THR A 62 5.23 5.84 0.48
C THR A 62 5.87 5.22 1.71
N VAL A 63 5.61 3.94 1.94
CA VAL A 63 6.32 3.14 2.94
C VAL A 63 7.30 2.18 2.29
N ARG A 64 8.26 1.72 3.08
CA ARG A 64 9.26 0.74 2.67
C ARG A 64 8.69 -0.68 2.69
N GLY A 65 8.91 -1.45 1.64
CA GLY A 65 8.64 -2.89 1.59
C GLY A 65 9.86 -3.77 1.90
N ASN A 66 9.68 -5.09 1.81
CA ASN A 66 10.78 -6.03 2.07
C ASN A 66 11.87 -5.94 1.00
N HIS A 67 11.53 -5.63 -0.25
CA HIS A 67 12.50 -5.49 -1.34
C HIS A 67 13.42 -4.28 -1.12
N GLU A 68 12.91 -3.16 -0.60
CA GLU A 68 13.78 -2.06 -0.17
C GLU A 68 14.69 -2.47 0.99
N ARG A 69 14.17 -3.21 1.98
CA ARG A 69 15.00 -3.70 3.11
C ARG A 69 16.12 -4.60 2.59
N TRP A 70 15.82 -5.53 1.69
CA TRP A 70 16.82 -6.40 1.05
C TRP A 70 17.83 -5.61 0.22
N PHE A 71 17.37 -4.70 -0.63
CA PHE A 71 18.22 -3.84 -1.44
C PHE A 71 19.18 -3.00 -0.59
N LEU A 72 18.70 -2.38 0.49
CA LEU A 72 19.53 -1.56 1.40
C LEU A 72 20.55 -2.40 2.17
N ALA A 73 20.18 -3.62 2.57
CA ALA A 73 21.06 -4.57 3.25
C ALA A 73 22.01 -5.32 2.30
N ASN A 74 21.81 -5.20 0.98
CA ASN A 74 22.46 -6.02 -0.04
C ASN A 74 22.16 -7.54 0.11
N ASP A 75 20.97 -7.87 0.61
CA ASP A 75 20.46 -9.22 0.78
C ASP A 75 19.60 -9.63 -0.43
N MET A 76 19.42 -10.94 -0.64
CA MET A 76 18.53 -11.48 -1.68
C MET A 76 18.80 -10.95 -3.10
N ARG A 77 20.05 -10.59 -3.41
CA ARG A 77 20.44 -10.02 -4.72
C ARG A 77 20.55 -11.05 -5.84
N ASP A 78 20.44 -12.33 -5.50
CA ASP A 78 20.37 -13.44 -6.47
C ASP A 78 18.93 -13.70 -6.98
N LEU A 79 17.93 -12.96 -6.47
CA LEU A 79 16.56 -13.05 -6.97
C LEU A 79 16.46 -12.53 -8.41
N PRO A 80 15.51 -13.04 -9.21
CA PRO A 80 15.21 -12.50 -10.53
C PRO A 80 14.96 -10.99 -10.47
N ASP A 81 15.49 -10.27 -11.46
CA ASP A 81 15.30 -8.82 -11.64
C ASP A 81 15.74 -7.96 -10.44
N ALA A 82 16.53 -8.53 -9.52
CA ALA A 82 17.09 -7.80 -8.39
C ALA A 82 18.02 -6.67 -8.88
N HIS A 83 17.76 -5.45 -8.40
CA HIS A 83 18.62 -4.32 -8.73
C HIS A 83 19.95 -4.42 -7.96
N GLY A 84 21.05 -4.31 -8.71
CA GLY A 84 22.38 -4.12 -8.14
C GLY A 84 22.52 -2.70 -7.60
N ARG A 85 23.02 -2.56 -6.35
CA ARG A 85 23.16 -1.25 -5.70
C ARG A 85 24.05 -0.27 -6.47
N ASP A 86 25.03 -0.78 -7.21
CA ASP A 86 25.96 -0.05 -8.06
C ASP A 86 25.30 0.55 -9.32
N ARG A 87 24.15 0.01 -9.72
CA ARG A 87 23.41 0.45 -10.92
C ARG A 87 22.30 1.46 -10.63
N VAL A 88 22.00 1.70 -9.36
CA VAL A 88 21.00 2.68 -8.91
C VAL A 88 21.71 3.99 -8.56
N SER A 89 21.11 5.13 -8.86
CA SER A 89 21.68 6.44 -8.58
C SER A 89 21.76 6.72 -7.06
N GLU A 90 22.65 7.61 -6.65
CA GLU A 90 22.70 8.07 -5.25
C GLU A 90 21.39 8.75 -4.80
N PRO A 91 20.76 9.63 -5.62
CA PRO A 91 19.46 10.19 -5.28
C PRO A 91 18.38 9.14 -5.04
N ALA A 92 18.27 8.12 -5.90
CA ALA A 92 17.30 7.05 -5.72
C ALA A 92 17.59 6.22 -4.46
N ARG A 93 18.84 5.81 -4.23
CA ARG A 93 19.23 5.10 -2.99
C ARG A 93 18.91 5.92 -1.73
N THR A 94 19.15 7.22 -1.77
CA THR A 94 18.85 8.13 -0.66
C THR A 94 17.34 8.21 -0.40
N HIS A 95 16.54 8.31 -1.47
CA HIS A 95 15.09 8.29 -1.36
C HIS A 95 14.60 6.98 -0.71
N LEU A 96 15.01 5.83 -1.24
CA LEU A 96 14.62 4.51 -0.72
C LEU A 96 15.02 4.32 0.75
N ALA A 97 16.21 4.79 1.14
CA ALA A 97 16.69 4.75 2.52
C ALA A 97 15.90 5.66 3.48
N SER A 98 15.23 6.68 2.97
CA SER A 98 14.43 7.63 3.75
C SER A 98 13.00 7.16 4.01
N LEU A 99 12.54 6.11 3.33
CA LEU A 99 11.16 5.64 3.43
C LEU A 99 10.87 5.11 4.85
N PRO A 100 9.77 5.57 5.49
CA PRO A 100 9.34 5.02 6.76
C PRO A 100 8.78 3.61 6.57
N THR A 101 8.78 2.80 7.63
CA THR A 101 8.14 1.47 7.61
C THR A 101 6.62 1.54 7.73
N MET A 102 6.10 2.58 8.39
CA MET A 102 4.68 2.80 8.60
C MET A 102 4.35 4.29 8.60
N VAL A 103 3.17 4.66 8.12
CA VAL A 103 2.63 6.02 8.17
C VAL A 103 1.17 6.00 8.60
N GLU A 104 0.79 6.93 9.47
CA GLU A 104 -0.62 7.21 9.76
C GLU A 104 -1.14 8.28 8.80
N ILE A 105 -2.27 8.00 8.13
CA ILE A 105 -2.95 8.94 7.24
C ILE A 105 -4.34 9.27 7.83
N PRO A 106 -4.55 10.49 8.36
CA PRO A 106 -5.83 10.91 8.92
C PRO A 106 -6.92 11.07 7.85
N THR A 107 -8.11 10.54 8.10
CA THR A 107 -9.26 10.61 7.18
C THR A 107 -10.54 11.05 7.88
N ILE A 108 -11.63 11.27 7.13
CA ILE A 108 -12.95 11.58 7.68
C ILE A 108 -13.58 10.42 8.47
N ALA A 109 -13.14 9.18 8.23
CA ALA A 109 -13.75 7.98 8.81
C ALA A 109 -12.83 7.26 9.81
N GLY A 110 -11.72 7.89 10.23
CA GLY A 110 -10.69 7.29 11.06
C GLY A 110 -9.39 7.06 10.29
N SER A 111 -8.27 7.03 10.99
CA SER A 111 -6.96 7.01 10.32
C SER A 111 -6.65 5.66 9.63
N ILE A 112 -5.91 5.73 8.52
CA ILE A 112 -5.32 4.59 7.81
C ILE A 112 -3.93 4.33 8.38
N LEU A 113 -3.62 3.07 8.70
CA LEU A 113 -2.25 2.58 8.80
C LEU A 113 -1.78 2.18 7.41
N LEU A 114 -0.82 2.91 6.85
CA LEU A 114 -0.07 2.49 5.68
C LEU A 114 1.17 1.71 6.14
N CYS A 115 1.33 0.48 5.68
CA CYS A 115 2.47 -0.39 5.95
C CYS A 115 2.62 -1.42 4.83
N HIS A 116 3.78 -2.04 4.64
CA HIS A 116 3.94 -3.01 3.55
C HIS A 116 3.29 -4.37 3.87
N GLY A 117 3.64 -4.99 5.00
CA GLY A 117 3.05 -6.25 5.47
C GLY A 117 1.97 -6.05 6.53
N LEU A 118 2.21 -6.52 7.76
CA LEU A 118 1.35 -6.28 8.93
C LEU A 118 2.10 -5.49 10.00
N GLY A 119 1.96 -4.17 9.94
CA GLY A 119 2.60 -3.25 10.89
C GLY A 119 4.10 -3.19 10.67
N GLU A 120 4.90 -3.60 11.66
CA GLU A 120 6.36 -3.63 11.55
C GLU A 120 6.89 -4.85 10.77
N ASP A 121 6.07 -5.89 10.62
CA ASP A 121 6.46 -7.12 9.92
C ASP A 121 6.13 -6.99 8.44
N ASP A 122 7.17 -6.68 7.65
CA ASP A 122 7.08 -6.52 6.19
C ASP A 122 6.97 -7.84 5.42
N MET A 123 7.00 -8.99 6.09
CA MET A 123 6.81 -10.31 5.47
C MET A 123 5.46 -10.95 5.85
N ALA A 124 4.75 -10.36 6.81
CA ALA A 124 3.42 -10.85 7.20
C ALA A 124 2.34 -10.29 6.27
N GLY A 125 1.33 -11.09 6.00
CA GLY A 125 0.22 -10.69 5.13
C GLY A 125 -1.07 -11.39 5.52
N VAL A 126 -2.18 -10.84 5.02
CA VAL A 126 -3.48 -11.50 5.05
C VAL A 126 -3.84 -11.81 3.61
N SER A 127 -4.24 -13.05 3.35
CA SER A 127 -4.75 -13.47 2.05
C SER A 127 -6.29 -13.57 2.06
N PRO A 128 -6.93 -13.43 0.88
CA PRO A 128 -8.38 -13.54 0.75
C PRO A 128 -8.96 -14.87 1.23
N TRP A 129 -8.13 -15.93 1.24
CA TRP A 129 -8.54 -17.31 1.48
C TRP A 129 -8.26 -17.77 2.90
N ASP A 130 -7.63 -16.92 3.71
CA ASP A 130 -7.16 -17.29 5.03
C ASP A 130 -8.35 -17.54 5.97
N PRO A 131 -8.43 -18.70 6.64
CA PRO A 131 -9.48 -18.95 7.61
C PRO A 131 -9.38 -17.97 8.78
N ASP A 132 -10.51 -17.42 9.24
CA ASP A 132 -10.54 -16.55 10.42
C ASP A 132 -9.87 -17.18 11.64
N THR A 133 -9.99 -18.51 11.79
CA THR A 133 -9.33 -19.26 12.86
C THR A 133 -7.81 -19.14 12.79
N TRP A 134 -7.23 -19.15 11.59
CA TRP A 134 -5.78 -19.00 11.42
C TRP A 134 -5.33 -17.55 11.65
N LEU A 135 -6.03 -16.58 11.09
CA LEU A 135 -5.75 -15.15 11.29
C LEU A 135 -5.75 -14.77 12.77
N ARG A 136 -6.69 -15.32 13.55
CA ARG A 136 -6.75 -15.14 15.01
C ARG A 136 -5.55 -15.71 15.76
N HIS A 137 -4.66 -16.47 15.12
CA HIS A 137 -3.42 -16.97 15.71
C HIS A 137 -2.17 -16.30 15.16
N ASP A 138 -2.26 -15.51 14.09
CA ASP A 138 -1.13 -14.81 13.50
C ASP A 138 -0.52 -13.79 14.50
N PRO A 139 0.78 -13.91 14.86
CA PRO A 139 1.41 -13.02 15.84
C PRO A 139 1.46 -11.56 15.40
N SER A 140 1.67 -11.30 14.11
CA SER A 140 1.85 -9.97 13.53
C SER A 140 0.51 -9.25 13.45
N LEU A 141 -0.54 -9.94 13.03
CA LEU A 141 -1.92 -9.44 13.09
C LEU A 141 -2.35 -9.17 14.53
N LYS A 142 -2.12 -10.10 15.47
CA LYS A 142 -2.44 -9.86 16.90
C LYS A 142 -1.73 -8.64 17.46
N ARG A 143 -0.44 -8.48 17.13
CA ARG A 143 0.34 -7.34 17.58
C ARG A 143 -0.26 -6.06 17.04
N LEU A 144 -0.50 -5.99 15.72
CA LEU A 144 -1.14 -4.86 15.06
C LEU A 144 -2.48 -4.53 15.73
N LEU A 145 -3.39 -5.51 15.87
CA LEU A 145 -4.69 -5.30 16.49
C LEU A 145 -4.59 -4.75 17.91
N ARG A 146 -3.57 -5.12 18.68
CA ARG A 146 -3.35 -4.61 20.03
C ARG A 146 -2.65 -3.25 20.11
N THR A 147 -1.77 -2.92 19.18
CA THR A 147 -0.89 -1.74 19.28
C THR A 147 -1.37 -0.53 18.51
N THR A 148 -2.30 -0.71 17.58
CA THR A 148 -2.86 0.38 16.79
C THR A 148 -4.38 0.41 16.89
N SER A 149 -4.95 1.62 16.86
CA SER A 149 -6.40 1.88 16.79
C SER A 149 -6.82 2.36 15.39
N MET A 150 -5.97 2.16 14.38
CA MET A 150 -6.24 2.57 13.01
C MET A 150 -7.40 1.77 12.46
N ARG A 151 -8.35 2.48 11.84
CA ARG A 151 -9.60 1.89 11.35
C ARG A 151 -9.43 1.17 10.03
N PHE A 152 -8.46 1.62 9.25
CA PHE A 152 -8.09 1.04 7.97
C PHE A 152 -6.63 0.59 8.02
N VAL A 153 -6.34 -0.57 7.44
CA VAL A 153 -4.97 -1.04 7.22
C VAL A 153 -4.80 -1.19 5.73
N LEU A 154 -3.93 -0.37 5.14
CA LEU A 154 -3.58 -0.41 3.73
C LEU A 154 -2.20 -1.04 3.58
N ASN A 155 -2.13 -2.21 2.92
CA ASN A 155 -0.91 -2.99 2.79
C ASN A 155 -0.70 -3.64 1.40
N GLY A 156 0.40 -4.37 1.25
CA GLY A 156 0.87 -5.01 0.02
C GLY A 156 1.44 -6.40 0.31
N HIS A 157 2.65 -6.69 -0.17
CA HIS A 157 3.46 -7.89 0.08
C HIS A 157 2.95 -9.17 -0.60
N THR A 158 1.65 -9.47 -0.47
CA THR A 158 1.08 -10.71 -1.01
C THR A 158 0.80 -10.65 -2.51
N HIS A 159 0.85 -9.45 -3.10
CA HIS A 159 0.44 -9.13 -4.46
C HIS A 159 -1.03 -9.49 -4.76
N ARG A 160 -1.85 -9.70 -3.73
CA ARG A 160 -3.24 -10.14 -3.85
C ARG A 160 -4.16 -9.09 -3.27
N ARG A 161 -4.93 -8.45 -4.16
CA ARG A 161 -6.00 -7.53 -3.76
C ARG A 161 -6.90 -8.16 -2.71
N LEU A 162 -7.22 -7.36 -1.70
CA LEU A 162 -8.06 -7.77 -0.59
C LEU A 162 -8.85 -6.55 -0.12
N VAL A 163 -10.12 -6.76 0.17
CA VAL A 163 -10.95 -5.83 0.96
C VAL A 163 -11.68 -6.69 1.96
N ARG A 164 -11.19 -6.71 3.21
CA ARG A 164 -11.66 -7.66 4.21
C ARG A 164 -11.81 -7.00 5.58
N PRO A 165 -13.03 -7.02 6.14
CA PRO A 165 -13.22 -6.70 7.55
C PRO A 165 -12.53 -7.75 8.43
N ILE A 166 -11.73 -7.31 9.39
CA ILE A 166 -11.14 -8.15 10.43
C ILE A 166 -11.38 -7.45 11.76
N GLU A 167 -12.21 -8.06 12.59
CA GLU A 167 -12.72 -7.45 13.82
C GLU A 167 -13.40 -6.10 13.53
N ASP A 168 -12.86 -4.99 14.04
CA ASP A 168 -13.41 -3.63 13.90
C ASP A 168 -12.72 -2.79 12.81
N ARG A 169 -11.92 -3.43 11.95
CA ARG A 169 -11.06 -2.76 10.95
C ARG A 169 -11.28 -3.27 9.55
N LEU A 170 -11.02 -2.42 8.57
CA LEU A 170 -10.95 -2.82 7.18
C LEU A 170 -9.50 -2.97 6.73
N PHE A 171 -9.15 -4.17 6.30
CA PHE A 171 -7.88 -4.44 5.62
C PHE A 171 -8.07 -4.30 4.12
N VAL A 172 -7.23 -3.48 3.51
CA VAL A 172 -7.17 -3.26 2.07
C VAL A 172 -5.75 -3.62 1.61
N ASN A 173 -5.64 -4.63 0.75
CA ASN A 173 -4.38 -4.94 0.09
C ASN A 173 -4.38 -4.30 -1.30
N ALA A 174 -3.34 -3.53 -1.62
CA ALA A 174 -3.24 -2.76 -2.86
C ALA A 174 -3.15 -3.65 -4.12
N GLY A 175 -2.87 -4.95 -3.95
CA GLY A 175 -2.52 -5.83 -5.07
C GLY A 175 -1.06 -5.63 -5.44
N THR A 176 -0.77 -5.42 -6.72
CA THR A 176 0.60 -5.18 -7.18
C THR A 176 0.60 -4.43 -8.51
N LEU A 177 1.66 -3.72 -8.86
CA LEU A 177 1.88 -3.26 -10.24
C LEU A 177 2.73 -4.23 -11.06
N TYR A 178 3.30 -5.26 -10.44
CA TYR A 178 4.22 -6.20 -11.08
C TYR A 178 3.59 -6.95 -12.25
N ARG A 179 4.19 -6.83 -13.43
CA ARG A 179 3.62 -7.30 -14.70
C ARG A 179 3.34 -8.79 -14.80
N ASP A 180 4.06 -9.61 -14.04
CA ASP A 180 3.96 -11.07 -14.11
C ASP A 180 2.88 -11.63 -13.15
N HIS A 181 2.14 -10.76 -12.46
CA HIS A 181 1.03 -11.10 -11.56
C HIS A 181 -0.32 -10.60 -12.16
N ASP A 182 -1.24 -10.10 -11.33
CA ASP A 182 -2.52 -9.53 -11.75
C ASP A 182 -2.56 -8.03 -11.37
N PRO A 183 -1.97 -7.16 -12.21
CA PRO A 183 -1.61 -5.82 -11.78
C PRO A 183 -2.84 -4.93 -11.55
N SER A 184 -2.81 -4.16 -10.48
CA SER A 184 -3.95 -3.39 -10.01
C SER A 184 -3.58 -2.23 -9.10
N PHE A 185 -4.52 -1.33 -8.92
CA PHE A 185 -4.48 -0.23 -7.96
C PHE A 185 -5.92 0.12 -7.57
N GLY A 186 -6.11 1.03 -6.62
CA GLY A 186 -7.46 1.36 -6.19
C GLY A 186 -7.61 2.67 -5.45
N LEU A 187 -8.86 2.99 -5.15
CA LEU A 187 -9.27 4.21 -4.47
C LEU A 187 -10.15 3.82 -3.29
N LEU A 188 -9.74 4.23 -2.09
CA LEU A 188 -10.56 4.14 -0.90
C LEU A 188 -11.44 5.39 -0.84
N ASP A 189 -12.72 5.25 -1.21
CA ASP A 189 -13.72 6.32 -1.11
C ASP A 189 -14.52 6.17 0.19
N LEU A 190 -14.21 7.05 1.13
CA LEU A 190 -14.78 7.04 2.48
C LEU A 190 -16.12 7.77 2.57
N GLU A 191 -16.47 8.59 1.58
CA GLU A 191 -17.79 9.22 1.52
C GLU A 191 -18.84 8.24 1.00
N ALA A 192 -18.46 7.43 0.01
CA ALA A 192 -19.31 6.39 -0.55
C ALA A 192 -19.20 5.04 0.18
N SER A 193 -18.25 4.90 1.12
CA SER A 193 -17.94 3.64 1.81
C SER A 193 -17.67 2.47 0.86
N VAL A 194 -16.88 2.73 -0.18
CA VAL A 194 -16.48 1.73 -1.18
C VAL A 194 -14.97 1.74 -1.43
N VAL A 195 -14.43 0.58 -1.74
CA VAL A 195 -13.12 0.45 -2.38
C VAL A 195 -13.35 0.24 -3.87
N ARG A 196 -12.88 1.18 -4.68
CA ARG A 196 -12.85 1.07 -6.15
C ARG A 196 -11.49 0.50 -6.56
N THR A 197 -11.48 -0.30 -7.61
CA THR A 197 -10.27 -1.03 -8.03
C THR A 197 -10.21 -1.11 -9.53
N TRP A 198 -9.03 -0.85 -10.08
CA TRP A 198 -8.73 -0.99 -11.49
C TRP A 198 -7.72 -2.10 -11.69
N LEU A 199 -7.91 -2.86 -12.77
CA LEU A 199 -6.98 -3.88 -13.23
C LEU A 199 -6.31 -3.38 -14.51
N PHE A 200 -5.03 -3.68 -14.67
CA PHE A 200 -4.32 -3.45 -15.92
C PHE A 200 -4.59 -4.59 -16.90
N ASP A 201 -4.89 -4.21 -18.13
CA ASP A 201 -4.82 -5.12 -19.27
C ASP A 201 -3.39 -5.14 -19.86
N PRO A 202 -3.02 -6.13 -20.69
CA PRO A 202 -1.66 -6.27 -21.22
C PRO A 202 -1.12 -5.07 -22.01
N ASP A 203 -2.01 -4.22 -22.53
CA ASP A 203 -1.69 -3.02 -23.31
C ASP A 203 -1.59 -1.74 -22.45
N LEU A 204 -1.53 -1.88 -21.12
CA LEU A 204 -1.54 -0.79 -20.12
C LEU A 204 -2.85 0.00 -20.04
N SER A 205 -3.88 -0.39 -20.78
CA SER A 205 -5.23 0.11 -20.49
C SER A 205 -5.71 -0.42 -19.14
N VAL A 206 -6.66 0.28 -18.54
CA VAL A 206 -7.20 -0.07 -17.22
C VAL A 206 -8.70 -0.22 -17.30
N ARG A 207 -9.24 -1.16 -16.53
CA ARG A 207 -10.68 -1.36 -16.37
C ARG A 207 -11.04 -1.42 -14.90
N GLU A 208 -12.09 -0.70 -14.53
CA GLU A 208 -12.64 -0.78 -13.17
C GLU A 208 -13.42 -2.08 -13.00
N ILE A 209 -13.23 -2.76 -11.86
CA ILE A 209 -14.08 -3.88 -11.45
C ILE A 209 -15.19 -3.39 -10.51
N ALA A 210 -16.19 -4.25 -10.24
CA ALA A 210 -17.27 -3.91 -9.33
C ALA A 210 -16.72 -3.36 -8.00
N PRO A 211 -17.10 -2.14 -7.58
CA PRO A 211 -16.66 -1.56 -6.31
C PRO A 211 -17.04 -2.46 -5.14
N THR A 212 -16.13 -2.60 -4.18
CA THR A 212 -16.38 -3.40 -2.97
C THR A 212 -16.87 -2.49 -1.85
N PRO A 213 -18.15 -2.57 -1.45
CA PRO A 213 -18.65 -1.81 -0.32
C PRO A 213 -18.02 -2.31 0.98
N PHE A 214 -17.85 -1.42 1.94
CA PHE A 214 -17.53 -1.77 3.31
C PHE A 214 -18.51 -1.10 4.26
N ASP A 215 -18.88 -1.83 5.31
CA ASP A 215 -19.62 -1.29 6.43
C ASP A 215 -18.75 -1.43 7.67
N LEU A 216 -18.37 -0.30 8.23
CA LEU A 216 -17.69 -0.24 9.51
C LEU A 216 -18.61 0.53 10.44
N ALA A 217 -18.95 -0.05 11.59
CA ALA A 217 -19.67 0.64 12.66
C ALA A 217 -19.01 2.00 12.97
N GLU A 218 -19.81 3.01 13.36
CA GLU A 218 -19.29 4.35 13.69
C GLU A 218 -18.03 4.26 14.57
N PRO A 219 -17.03 5.13 14.31
CA PRO A 219 -15.80 5.06 15.08
C PRO A 219 -16.14 5.29 16.56
N PRO A 220 -15.62 4.47 17.49
CA PRO A 220 -15.83 4.75 18.89
C PRO A 220 -15.32 6.16 19.20
N PRO A 221 -16.01 6.93 20.06
CA PRO A 221 -15.63 8.30 20.36
C PRO A 221 -14.17 8.33 20.83
N THR A 222 -13.37 9.24 20.27
CA THR A 222 -11.94 9.37 20.60
C THR A 222 -11.79 9.45 22.11
N PRO A 223 -10.99 8.58 22.75
CA PRO A 223 -10.77 8.68 24.19
C PRO A 223 -10.24 10.08 24.49
N LYS A 224 -10.97 10.84 25.30
CA LYS A 224 -10.56 12.18 25.73
C LYS A 224 -9.13 12.05 26.24
N ARG A 225 -8.17 12.71 25.58
CA ARG A 225 -6.81 12.84 26.11
C ARG A 225 -6.94 13.33 27.55
N ARG A 226 -6.56 12.51 28.52
CA ARG A 226 -6.46 12.98 29.91
C ARG A 226 -5.48 14.16 29.88
N PRO A 227 -5.83 15.34 30.41
CA PRO A 227 -4.84 16.40 30.57
C PRO A 227 -3.70 15.85 31.44
N ALA A 228 -2.48 16.16 31.03
CA ALA A 228 -1.25 15.84 31.76
C ALA A 228 -1.21 16.57 33.11
#